data_AF-A0A6U9WU74-F1
#
_entry.id   AF-A0A6U9WU74-F1
#
_cell.length_a   1.000
_cell.length_b   1.000
_cell.length_c   1.000
_cell.angle_alpha   90.00
_cell.angle_beta   90.00
_cell.angle_gamma   90.00
#
_symmetry.space_group_name_H-M   'P 1'
#
loop_
_entity.id
_entity.type
_entity.pdbx_description
1 polymer ?
#
loop_
_entity_poly.entity_id
_entity_poly.type
_entity_poly.pdbx_seq_one_letter_code
_entity_poly.pdbx_strand_id
1 'polypeptide(L)'
;MVRNRYLERWNSTEQYNVGMRYYHALVTEVDIACSQIVDELKRQDLYDNTMIIFTSDNGLLMGSHGIGGKWIAYEESIRVPLIIYDPRIPLDKRGSVNNAMTLNVDLATTILGAANITPPKVMEGRDIADLYLPPDKATTKLEEKPWRTEFMYEFPLWSMSSNALIGERYKYIEWPGHNYEQLFDLQNDPFELNDLLKLMKKNETEGTSDDNTQLEKLAVGLVETLHGLKVSPSDLRDIMEQKGTFGSLLGGNGEGESGSKKSSLKELVQGLLVELKNHYEDNLEKIKGSSNKPDWCNASLPYQ
;
A
#
# COMPACT_ATOMS: atom_id res chain seq x y z
N MET A 1 9.02 -5.26 -21.19
CA MET A 1 7.77 -6.06 -21.24
C MET A 1 6.58 -5.26 -20.72
N VAL A 2 6.67 -4.62 -19.55
CA VAL A 2 5.59 -3.80 -19.00
C VAL A 2 5.22 -2.58 -19.89
N ARG A 3 6.22 -1.90 -20.46
CA ARG A 3 6.04 -0.82 -21.45
C ARG A 3 5.35 -1.28 -22.76
N ASN A 4 5.42 -2.57 -23.11
CA ASN A 4 4.76 -3.07 -24.32
C ASN A 4 3.23 -2.98 -24.19
N ARG A 5 2.70 -3.08 -22.98
CA ARG A 5 1.26 -2.95 -22.72
C ARG A 5 0.71 -1.57 -23.02
N TYR A 6 1.54 -0.54 -22.84
CA TYR A 6 1.19 0.80 -23.28
C TYR A 6 1.07 0.81 -24.80
N LEU A 7 2.07 0.31 -25.52
CA LEU A 7 2.07 0.31 -26.99
C LEU A 7 1.00 -0.59 -27.61
N GLU A 8 0.66 -1.72 -26.97
CA GLU A 8 -0.44 -2.61 -27.37
C GLU A 8 -1.80 -1.92 -27.27
N ARG A 9 -1.98 -1.04 -26.27
CA ARG A 9 -3.25 -0.31 -26.06
C ARG A 9 -3.29 1.02 -26.78
N TRP A 10 -2.17 1.73 -26.79
CA TRP A 10 -2.01 3.12 -27.21
C TRP A 10 -0.66 3.27 -27.90
N ASN A 11 -0.63 3.03 -29.21
CA ASN A 11 0.57 3.24 -30.02
C ASN A 11 0.71 4.69 -30.52
N SER A 12 -0.31 5.53 -30.31
CA SER A 12 -0.33 6.94 -30.67
C SER A 12 -1.09 7.79 -29.64
N THR A 13 -0.81 9.10 -29.61
CA THR A 13 -1.53 10.06 -28.77
C THR A 13 -3.02 10.12 -29.11
N GLU A 14 -3.39 9.91 -30.37
CA GLU A 14 -4.79 9.87 -30.79
C GLU A 14 -5.52 8.66 -30.19
N GLN A 15 -4.92 7.46 -30.26
CA GLN A 15 -5.50 6.26 -29.65
C GLN A 15 -5.63 6.40 -28.14
N TYR A 16 -4.62 6.97 -27.48
CA TYR A 16 -4.68 7.27 -26.05
C TYR A 16 -5.87 8.19 -25.73
N ASN A 17 -5.98 9.32 -26.42
CA ASN A 17 -7.04 10.31 -26.19
C ASN A 17 -8.43 9.72 -26.43
N VAL A 18 -8.61 8.91 -27.48
CA VAL A 18 -9.88 8.22 -27.75
C VAL A 18 -10.19 7.22 -26.64
N GLY A 19 -9.22 6.42 -26.20
CA GLY A 19 -9.38 5.48 -25.10
C GLY A 19 -9.77 6.16 -23.79
N MET A 20 -9.12 7.28 -23.44
CA MET A 20 -9.44 8.05 -22.24
C MET A 20 -10.83 8.68 -22.31
N ARG A 21 -11.26 9.18 -23.48
CA ARG A 21 -12.63 9.68 -23.67
C ARG A 21 -13.67 8.61 -23.39
N TYR A 22 -13.48 7.39 -23.90
CA TYR A 22 -14.39 6.29 -23.61
C TYR A 22 -14.36 5.88 -22.14
N TYR A 23 -13.18 5.83 -21.53
CA TYR A 23 -13.05 5.53 -20.11
C TYR A 23 -13.86 6.51 -19.25
N HIS A 24 -13.70 7.81 -19.48
CA HIS A 24 -14.45 8.83 -18.74
C HIS A 24 -15.96 8.79 -19.03
N ALA A 25 -16.37 8.51 -20.27
CA ALA A 25 -17.79 8.33 -20.60
C ALA A 25 -18.41 7.15 -19.83
N LEU A 26 -17.69 6.03 -19.71
CA LEU A 26 -18.15 4.87 -18.93
C LEU A 26 -18.21 5.17 -17.42
N VAL A 27 -17.28 5.97 -16.89
CA VAL A 27 -17.36 6.43 -15.49
C VAL A 27 -18.62 7.27 -15.27
N THR A 28 -18.96 8.17 -16.20
CA THR A 28 -20.21 8.94 -16.14
C THR A 28 -21.44 8.04 -16.21
N GLU A 29 -21.43 6.99 -17.02
CA GLU A 29 -22.53 6.03 -17.11
C GLU A 29 -22.72 5.24 -15.80
N VAL A 30 -21.62 4.84 -15.14
CA VAL A 30 -21.65 4.21 -13.82
C VAL A 30 -22.25 5.15 -12.77
N ASP A 31 -21.88 6.44 -12.77
CA ASP A 31 -22.43 7.43 -11.85
C ASP A 31 -23.97 7.58 -12.01
N ILE A 32 -24.45 7.64 -13.26
CA ILE A 32 -25.89 7.67 -13.56
C ILE A 32 -26.58 6.40 -13.04
N ALA A 33 -25.99 5.22 -13.27
CA ALA A 33 -26.53 3.95 -12.79
C ALA A 33 -26.59 3.90 -11.25
N CYS A 34 -25.56 4.41 -10.56
CA CYS A 34 -25.58 4.54 -9.10
C CYS A 34 -26.73 5.44 -8.62
N SER A 35 -26.97 6.58 -9.28
CA SER A 35 -28.11 7.46 -8.94
C SER A 35 -29.44 6.71 -9.07
N GLN A 36 -29.63 5.95 -10.14
CA GLN A 36 -30.87 5.20 -10.37
C GLN A 36 -31.11 4.15 -9.28
N ILE A 37 -30.07 3.45 -8.82
CA ILE A 37 -30.18 2.48 -7.71
C ILE A 37 -30.59 3.20 -6.42
N VAL A 38 -29.93 4.33 -6.10
CA VAL A 38 -30.23 5.11 -4.89
C VAL A 38 -31.66 5.66 -4.92
N ASP A 39 -32.10 6.20 -6.05
CA ASP A 39 -33.45 6.74 -6.21
C ASP A 39 -34.52 5.64 -6.08
N GLU A 40 -34.25 4.45 -6.59
CA GLU A 40 -35.15 3.31 -6.45
C GLU A 40 -35.23 2.83 -4.99
N LEU A 41 -34.11 2.78 -4.26
CA LEU A 41 -34.11 2.47 -2.82
C LEU A 41 -34.95 3.49 -2.03
N LYS A 42 -34.88 4.79 -2.38
CA LYS A 42 -35.71 5.83 -1.76
C LYS A 42 -37.18 5.66 -2.11
N ARG A 43 -37.50 5.36 -3.38
CA ARG A 43 -38.88 5.15 -3.85
C ARG A 43 -39.57 3.97 -3.15
N GLN A 44 -38.81 2.97 -2.74
CA GLN A 44 -39.29 1.81 -2.01
C GLN A 44 -39.24 1.96 -0.48
N ASP A 45 -38.87 3.14 0.05
CA ASP A 45 -38.66 3.38 1.48
C ASP A 45 -37.61 2.43 2.12
N LEU A 46 -36.65 1.93 1.31
CA LEU A 46 -35.58 1.03 1.75
C LEU A 46 -34.26 1.74 2.05
N TYR A 47 -34.10 2.98 1.59
CA TYR A 47 -32.85 3.74 1.68
C TYR A 47 -32.29 3.84 3.10
N ASP A 48 -33.12 4.18 4.08
CA ASP A 48 -32.70 4.36 5.47
C ASP A 48 -32.41 3.03 6.21
N ASN A 49 -32.65 1.88 5.56
CA ASN A 49 -32.34 0.55 6.07
C ASN A 49 -31.37 -0.22 5.17
N THR A 50 -30.65 0.48 4.27
CA THR A 50 -29.73 -0.14 3.32
C THR A 50 -28.34 0.43 3.45
N MET A 51 -27.35 -0.42 3.72
CA MET A 51 -25.93 -0.06 3.56
C MET A 51 -25.58 -0.12 2.08
N ILE A 52 -24.89 0.91 1.57
CA ILE A 52 -24.43 1.01 0.19
C ILE A 52 -22.91 1.12 0.21
N ILE A 53 -22.24 0.22 -0.50
CA ILE A 53 -20.79 0.22 -0.67
C ILE A 53 -20.50 0.41 -2.15
N PHE A 54 -19.75 1.47 -2.48
CA PHE A 54 -19.22 1.70 -3.82
C PHE A 54 -17.71 1.48 -3.81
N THR A 55 -17.22 0.62 -4.72
CA THR A 55 -15.80 0.30 -4.84
C THR A 55 -15.45 -0.25 -6.22
N SER A 56 -14.18 -0.62 -6.44
CA SER A 56 -13.67 -1.26 -7.66
C SER A 56 -12.87 -2.53 -7.31
N ASP A 57 -12.78 -3.48 -8.24
CA ASP A 57 -11.94 -4.68 -8.07
C ASP A 57 -10.43 -4.33 -8.04
N ASN A 58 -10.06 -3.33 -8.82
CA ASN A 58 -8.72 -2.79 -9.02
C ASN A 58 -8.80 -1.43 -9.73
N GLY A 59 -7.67 -0.75 -9.83
CA GLY A 59 -7.51 0.44 -10.66
C GLY A 59 -7.12 0.15 -12.10
N LEU A 60 -6.66 1.20 -12.78
CA LEU A 60 -6.17 1.19 -14.16
C LEU A 60 -5.04 2.22 -14.27
N LEU A 61 -3.88 1.80 -14.78
CA LEU A 61 -2.70 2.66 -14.88
C LEU A 61 -2.89 3.85 -15.83
N MET A 62 -3.84 3.80 -16.77
CA MET A 62 -4.14 4.93 -17.68
C MET A 62 -2.91 5.58 -18.34
N GLY A 63 -1.83 4.82 -18.58
CA GLY A 63 -0.60 5.34 -19.17
C GLY A 63 0.46 5.79 -18.16
N SER A 64 0.15 5.84 -16.87
CA SER A 64 1.11 6.05 -15.78
C SER A 64 2.32 5.13 -15.94
N HIS A 65 3.50 5.68 -15.64
CA HIS A 65 4.80 5.03 -15.82
C HIS A 65 5.08 4.52 -17.26
N GLY A 66 4.31 4.96 -18.26
CA GLY A 66 4.37 4.43 -19.62
C GLY A 66 3.81 3.00 -19.71
N ILE A 67 2.79 2.68 -18.91
CA ILE A 67 2.20 1.35 -18.79
C ILE A 67 0.68 1.41 -19.04
N GLY A 68 0.18 0.44 -19.79
CA GLY A 68 -1.26 0.21 -19.95
C GLY A 68 -1.77 -0.94 -19.07
N GLY A 69 -3.05 -0.90 -18.71
CA GLY A 69 -3.73 -1.97 -17.99
C GLY A 69 -3.58 -1.90 -16.46
N LYS A 70 -3.60 -3.07 -15.82
CA LYS A 70 -3.56 -3.30 -14.36
C LYS A 70 -2.66 -4.51 -14.04
N TRP A 71 -2.70 -5.06 -12.83
CA TRP A 71 -1.88 -6.22 -12.42
C TRP A 71 -0.43 -5.90 -12.06
N ILE A 72 -0.24 -4.75 -11.40
CA ILE A 72 1.03 -4.31 -10.85
C ILE A 72 0.74 -3.66 -9.49
N ALA A 73 1.71 -3.66 -8.57
CA ALA A 73 1.58 -3.09 -7.23
C ALA A 73 1.60 -1.54 -7.15
N TYR A 74 1.65 -0.83 -8.29
CA TYR A 74 1.54 0.64 -8.32
C TYR A 74 0.16 1.11 -7.85
N GLU A 75 0.12 2.28 -7.20
CA GLU A 75 -1.07 2.91 -6.61
C GLU A 75 -2.23 2.95 -7.60
N GLU A 76 -2.02 3.38 -8.84
CA GLU A 76 -3.12 3.46 -9.83
C GLU A 76 -3.70 2.11 -10.23
N SER A 77 -3.01 1.00 -9.91
CA SER A 77 -3.49 -0.36 -10.17
C SER A 77 -4.15 -0.99 -8.93
N ILE A 78 -3.68 -0.69 -7.71
CA ILE A 78 -4.16 -1.37 -6.48
C ILE A 78 -5.05 -0.49 -5.59
N ARG A 79 -4.90 0.83 -5.63
CA ARG A 79 -5.69 1.74 -4.79
C ARG A 79 -6.99 2.10 -5.48
N VAL A 80 -8.08 1.58 -4.94
CA VAL A 80 -9.42 1.73 -5.49
C VAL A 80 -10.26 2.70 -4.66
N PRO A 81 -11.31 3.31 -5.24
CA PRO A 81 -12.29 4.03 -4.44
C PRO A 81 -12.99 3.07 -3.45
N LEU A 82 -13.28 3.57 -2.25
CA LEU A 82 -14.16 2.92 -1.29
C LEU A 82 -15.02 4.00 -0.64
N ILE A 83 -16.31 3.98 -0.93
CA ILE A 83 -17.31 4.87 -0.33
C ILE A 83 -18.35 3.99 0.34
N ILE A 84 -18.56 4.21 1.64
CA ILE A 84 -19.54 3.48 2.43
C ILE A 84 -20.60 4.47 2.92
N TYR A 85 -21.83 4.28 2.45
CA TYR A 85 -23.01 4.83 3.10
C TYR A 85 -23.60 3.75 4.01
N ASP A 86 -23.67 4.05 5.29
CA ASP A 86 -24.28 3.19 6.29
C ASP A 86 -25.27 4.04 7.12
N PRO A 87 -26.57 3.71 7.12
CA PRO A 87 -27.57 4.45 7.89
C PRO A 87 -27.23 4.59 9.38
N ARG A 88 -26.42 3.67 9.93
CA ARG A 88 -25.99 3.67 11.33
C ARG A 88 -24.94 4.73 11.65
N ILE A 89 -24.31 5.35 10.64
CA ILE A 89 -23.35 6.45 10.81
C ILE A 89 -24.08 7.69 11.36
N PRO A 90 -23.61 8.28 12.49
CA PRO A 90 -24.14 9.53 13.02
C PRO A 90 -24.14 10.66 11.99
N LEU A 91 -25.20 11.48 11.96
CA LEU A 91 -25.35 12.54 10.95
C LEU A 91 -24.17 13.53 10.93
N ASP A 92 -23.58 13.83 12.09
CA ASP A 92 -22.42 14.72 12.25
C ASP A 92 -21.10 14.11 11.75
N LYS A 93 -21.08 12.80 11.45
CA LYS A 93 -19.92 12.06 10.93
C LYS A 93 -20.03 11.73 9.43
N ARG A 94 -21.19 11.95 8.82
CA ARG A 94 -21.39 11.70 7.39
C ARG A 94 -20.54 12.68 6.57
N GLY A 95 -19.89 12.18 5.51
CA GLY A 95 -18.96 12.95 4.69
C GLY A 95 -17.53 13.03 5.25
N SER A 96 -17.22 12.30 6.33
CA SER A 96 -15.85 12.16 6.83
C SER A 96 -14.99 11.32 5.89
N VAL A 97 -13.67 11.55 5.94
CA VAL A 97 -12.66 10.80 5.22
C VAL A 97 -11.76 10.10 6.24
N ASN A 98 -11.49 8.82 6.03
CA ASN A 98 -10.57 8.03 6.85
C ASN A 98 -9.45 7.47 5.95
N ASN A 99 -8.19 7.68 6.35
CA ASN A 99 -7.00 7.26 5.60
C ASN A 99 -6.47 5.87 6.03
N ALA A 100 -7.17 5.17 6.92
CA ALA A 100 -6.78 3.85 7.37
C ALA A 100 -6.78 2.84 6.20
N MET A 101 -5.83 1.92 6.24
CA MET A 101 -5.58 0.94 5.19
C MET A 101 -6.65 -0.16 5.16
N THR A 102 -7.55 -0.10 4.18
CA THR A 102 -8.61 -1.09 3.96
C THR A 102 -8.29 -1.94 2.73
N LEU A 103 -8.75 -3.20 2.73
CA LEU A 103 -8.51 -4.17 1.67
C LEU A 103 -9.83 -4.75 1.17
N ASN A 104 -9.86 -5.25 -0.08
CA ASN A 104 -11.06 -5.88 -0.64
C ASN A 104 -11.56 -7.08 0.22
N VAL A 105 -10.65 -7.77 0.92
CA VAL A 105 -11.01 -8.88 1.84
C VAL A 105 -11.83 -8.43 3.05
N ASP A 106 -11.79 -7.15 3.40
CA ASP A 106 -12.54 -6.57 4.52
C ASP A 106 -14.03 -6.38 4.20
N LEU A 107 -14.38 -6.30 2.91
CA LEU A 107 -15.76 -6.04 2.49
C LEU A 107 -16.70 -7.16 2.95
N ALA A 108 -16.26 -8.42 2.83
CA ALA A 108 -17.07 -9.57 3.24
C ALA A 108 -17.35 -9.54 4.75
N THR A 109 -16.33 -9.29 5.58
CA THR A 109 -16.48 -9.20 7.03
C THR A 109 -17.35 -8.02 7.44
N THR A 110 -17.23 -6.88 6.75
CA THR A 110 -18.06 -5.68 6.97
C THR A 110 -19.54 -5.93 6.64
N ILE A 111 -19.82 -6.62 5.52
CA ILE A 111 -21.19 -6.96 5.13
C ILE A 111 -21.82 -7.93 6.13
N LEU A 112 -21.08 -8.94 6.59
CA LEU A 112 -21.56 -9.87 7.61
C LEU A 112 -21.82 -9.16 8.94
N GLY A 113 -20.92 -8.27 9.37
CA GLY A 113 -21.11 -7.43 10.56
C GLY A 113 -22.34 -6.53 10.46
N ALA A 114 -22.58 -5.91 9.29
CA ALA A 114 -23.79 -5.15 9.03
C ALA A 114 -25.08 -5.98 9.12
N ALA A 115 -25.02 -7.26 8.74
CA ALA A 115 -26.11 -8.21 8.86
C ALA A 115 -26.20 -8.88 10.25
N ASN A 116 -25.35 -8.49 11.21
CA ASN A 116 -25.23 -9.12 12.53
C ASN A 116 -24.91 -10.63 12.46
N ILE A 117 -24.09 -11.02 11.49
CA ILE A 117 -23.60 -12.38 11.28
C ILE A 117 -22.11 -12.44 11.66
N THR A 118 -21.74 -13.38 12.52
CA THR A 118 -20.33 -13.60 12.87
C THR A 118 -19.54 -14.13 11.68
N PRO A 119 -18.46 -13.47 11.23
CA PRO A 119 -17.62 -13.98 10.16
C PRO A 119 -16.97 -15.33 10.53
N PRO A 120 -16.89 -16.30 9.59
CA PRO A 120 -16.11 -17.52 9.80
C PRO A 120 -14.64 -17.21 10.09
N LYS A 121 -14.00 -17.99 10.97
CA LYS A 121 -12.60 -17.80 11.38
C LYS A 121 -11.56 -17.86 10.24
N VAL A 122 -11.94 -18.42 9.09
CA VAL A 122 -11.08 -18.51 7.89
C VAL A 122 -11.00 -17.17 7.14
N MET A 123 -11.94 -16.24 7.38
CA MET A 123 -11.87 -14.92 6.78
C MET A 123 -10.81 -14.08 7.48
N GLU A 124 -9.87 -13.54 6.70
CA GLU A 124 -8.78 -12.69 7.19
C GLU A 124 -9.12 -11.19 7.19
N GLY A 125 -10.28 -10.84 6.62
CA GLY A 125 -10.83 -9.49 6.62
C GLY A 125 -11.09 -8.97 8.03
N ARG A 126 -11.12 -7.64 8.15
CA ARG A 126 -11.54 -6.91 9.36
C ARG A 126 -12.79 -6.12 9.03
N ASP A 127 -13.70 -5.97 9.98
CA ASP A 127 -14.89 -5.16 9.78
C ASP A 127 -14.51 -3.67 9.71
N ILE A 128 -14.76 -3.03 8.57
CA ILE A 128 -14.45 -1.61 8.34
C ILE A 128 -15.36 -0.71 9.19
N ALA A 129 -16.50 -1.22 9.67
CA ALA A 129 -17.39 -0.46 10.55
C ALA A 129 -16.68 0.02 11.82
N ASP A 130 -15.65 -0.68 12.29
CA ASP A 130 -14.81 -0.27 13.42
C ASP A 130 -14.10 1.09 13.19
N LEU A 131 -13.96 1.53 11.93
CA LEU A 131 -13.31 2.78 11.55
C LEU A 131 -14.25 3.98 11.46
N TYR A 132 -15.57 3.76 11.38
CA TYR A 132 -16.54 4.83 11.13
C TYR A 132 -17.76 4.82 12.06
N LEU A 133 -18.06 3.71 12.72
CA LEU A 133 -19.10 3.64 13.74
C LEU A 133 -18.58 4.07 15.11
N PRO A 134 -19.48 4.56 16.00
CA PRO A 134 -19.16 4.77 17.40
C PRO A 134 -18.59 3.51 18.07
N PRO A 135 -17.67 3.63 19.05
CA PRO A 135 -17.02 2.49 19.70
C PRO A 135 -17.97 1.47 20.35
N ASP A 136 -19.15 1.89 20.80
CA ASP A 136 -20.19 1.01 21.36
C ASP A 136 -20.90 0.17 20.30
N LYS A 137 -20.70 0.47 19.02
CA LYS A 137 -21.23 -0.25 17.85
C LYS A 137 -20.15 -0.93 17.01
N ALA A 138 -18.88 -0.75 17.37
CA ALA A 138 -17.76 -1.45 16.73
C ALA A 138 -17.77 -2.94 17.12
N THR A 139 -17.39 -3.79 16.17
CA THR A 139 -17.29 -5.25 16.37
C THR A 139 -15.99 -5.64 17.06
N THR A 140 -14.92 -4.87 16.85
CA THR A 140 -13.63 -5.00 17.52
C THR A 140 -13.27 -3.68 18.16
N LYS A 141 -12.80 -3.74 19.40
CA LYS A 141 -12.19 -2.57 20.04
C LYS A 141 -10.80 -2.36 19.43
N LEU A 142 -10.57 -1.19 18.82
CA LEU A 142 -9.28 -0.86 18.20
C LEU A 142 -8.12 -0.89 19.21
N GLU A 143 -8.40 -0.70 20.50
CA GLU A 143 -7.42 -0.84 21.58
C GLU A 143 -6.95 -2.27 21.80
N GLU A 144 -7.78 -3.27 21.49
CA GLU A 144 -7.46 -4.70 21.63
C GLU A 144 -6.77 -5.25 20.38
N LYS A 145 -7.10 -4.71 19.21
CA LYS A 145 -6.50 -5.08 17.92
C LYS A 145 -6.30 -3.82 17.07
N PRO A 146 -5.11 -3.22 17.10
CA PRO A 146 -4.81 -2.04 16.28
C PRO A 146 -5.10 -2.30 14.81
N TRP A 147 -5.55 -1.25 14.10
CA TRP A 147 -5.78 -1.34 12.67
C TRP A 147 -4.49 -1.69 11.92
N ARG A 148 -4.62 -2.30 10.74
CA ARG A 148 -3.43 -2.69 9.96
C ARG A 148 -2.72 -1.44 9.44
N THR A 149 -1.40 -1.49 9.46
CA THR A 149 -0.50 -0.47 8.90
C THR A 149 0.23 -0.98 7.66
N GLU A 150 0.09 -2.28 7.36
CA GLU A 150 0.69 -2.92 6.20
C GLU A 150 -0.16 -4.09 5.67
N PHE A 151 0.05 -4.41 4.40
CA PHE A 151 -0.50 -5.60 3.77
C PHE A 151 0.39 -6.11 2.63
N MET A 152 0.17 -7.37 2.28
CA MET A 152 0.87 -8.03 1.20
C MET A 152 0.02 -8.10 -0.06
N TYR A 153 0.66 -7.79 -1.17
CA TYR A 153 0.15 -7.96 -2.53
C TYR A 153 0.93 -9.09 -3.20
N GLU A 154 0.21 -10.01 -3.82
CA GLU A 154 0.79 -11.07 -4.66
C GLU A 154 0.05 -11.12 -5.99
N PHE A 155 0.81 -11.17 -7.08
CA PHE A 155 0.27 -11.43 -8.41
C PHE A 155 1.15 -12.45 -9.13
N PRO A 156 0.72 -13.72 -9.27
CA PRO A 156 1.59 -14.81 -9.69
C PRO A 156 1.51 -15.14 -11.19
N LEU A 157 1.36 -14.17 -12.09
CA LEU A 157 1.29 -14.44 -13.55
C LEU A 157 2.60 -14.19 -14.29
N TRP A 158 3.33 -15.28 -14.56
CA TRP A 158 4.48 -15.37 -15.48
C TRP A 158 5.47 -14.19 -15.37
N SER A 159 5.81 -13.56 -16.49
CA SER A 159 6.73 -12.41 -16.59
C SER A 159 6.17 -11.12 -15.99
N MET A 160 4.94 -11.14 -15.47
CA MET A 160 4.32 -10.05 -14.73
C MET A 160 4.22 -10.36 -13.23
N SER A 161 4.85 -11.44 -12.77
CA SER A 161 4.88 -11.80 -11.36
C SER A 161 5.39 -10.63 -10.53
N SER A 162 4.63 -10.21 -9.53
CA SER A 162 5.07 -9.23 -8.55
C SER A 162 4.57 -9.59 -7.17
N ASN A 163 5.44 -9.41 -6.18
CA ASN A 163 5.06 -9.41 -4.77
C ASN A 163 5.34 -8.00 -4.24
N ALA A 164 4.52 -7.51 -3.34
CA ALA A 164 4.82 -6.25 -2.66
C ALA A 164 4.36 -6.30 -1.21
N LEU A 165 5.10 -5.63 -0.34
CA LEU A 165 4.57 -5.23 0.96
C LEU A 165 4.35 -3.73 0.94
N ILE A 166 3.12 -3.34 1.22
CA ILE A 166 2.65 -1.96 1.19
C ILE A 166 2.44 -1.54 2.64
N GLY A 167 3.26 -0.62 3.11
CA GLY A 167 3.06 0.06 4.40
C GLY A 167 2.39 1.43 4.22
N GLU A 168 2.18 2.14 5.33
CA GLU A 168 1.57 3.48 5.30
C GLU A 168 2.44 4.52 4.57
N ARG A 169 3.76 4.37 4.65
CA ARG A 169 4.73 5.29 4.03
C ARG A 169 5.55 4.65 2.93
N TYR A 170 6.03 3.44 3.13
CA TYR A 170 6.91 2.79 2.16
C TYR A 170 6.23 1.62 1.48
N LYS A 171 6.55 1.45 0.20
CA LYS A 171 6.13 0.31 -0.60
C LYS A 171 7.36 -0.35 -1.20
N TYR A 172 7.55 -1.62 -0.89
CA TYR A 172 8.58 -2.46 -1.50
C TYR A 172 7.92 -3.41 -2.50
N ILE A 173 8.49 -3.50 -3.71
CA ILE A 173 8.00 -4.37 -4.79
C ILE A 173 9.15 -5.27 -5.22
N GLU A 174 8.92 -6.58 -5.16
CA GLU A 174 9.75 -7.63 -5.73
C GLU A 174 9.18 -8.05 -7.09
N TRP A 175 10.06 -8.21 -8.08
CA TRP A 175 9.76 -8.74 -9.40
C TRP A 175 10.53 -10.05 -9.64
N PRO A 176 10.02 -11.20 -9.14
CA PRO A 176 10.77 -12.46 -9.14
C PRO A 176 11.26 -12.89 -10.52
N GLY A 177 10.41 -12.73 -11.55
CA GLY A 177 10.74 -13.05 -12.93
C GLY A 177 11.84 -12.19 -13.57
N HIS A 178 12.28 -11.12 -12.92
CA HIS A 178 13.28 -10.17 -13.44
C HIS A 178 14.47 -9.95 -12.52
N ASN A 179 14.50 -10.59 -11.34
CA ASN A 179 15.50 -10.31 -10.29
C ASN A 179 15.65 -8.80 -10.05
N TYR A 180 14.51 -8.12 -9.94
CA TYR A 180 14.43 -6.67 -9.82
C TYR A 180 13.55 -6.30 -8.63
N GLU A 181 13.89 -5.18 -7.99
CA GLU A 181 13.25 -4.71 -6.78
C GLU A 181 13.08 -3.21 -6.86
N GLN A 182 12.05 -2.69 -6.22
CA GLN A 182 11.78 -1.26 -6.12
C GLN A 182 11.35 -0.90 -4.72
N LEU A 183 11.70 0.32 -4.30
CA LEU A 183 11.21 0.89 -3.06
C LEU A 183 10.76 2.34 -3.31
N PHE A 184 9.55 2.67 -2.85
CA PHE A 184 8.95 4.00 -2.97
C PHE A 184 8.57 4.55 -1.60
N ASP A 185 8.76 5.87 -1.42
CA ASP A 185 8.18 6.64 -0.30
C ASP A 185 6.85 7.24 -0.76
N LEU A 186 5.73 6.60 -0.45
CA LEU A 186 4.38 7.02 -0.84
C LEU A 186 3.97 8.38 -0.27
N GLN A 187 4.62 8.85 0.79
CA GLN A 187 4.31 10.15 1.39
C GLN A 187 4.95 11.29 0.60
N ASN A 188 6.20 11.14 0.18
CA ASN A 188 6.94 12.17 -0.55
C ASN A 188 6.93 11.98 -2.07
N ASP A 189 6.63 10.76 -2.53
CA ASP A 189 6.55 10.33 -3.92
C ASP A 189 5.26 9.50 -4.15
N PRO A 190 4.07 10.12 -4.02
CA PRO A 190 2.79 9.42 -4.13
C PRO A 190 2.51 8.87 -5.54
N PHE A 191 3.29 9.27 -6.54
CA PHE A 191 3.23 8.78 -7.92
C PHE A 191 4.32 7.76 -8.24
N GLU A 192 5.09 7.30 -7.23
CA GLU A 192 6.04 6.20 -7.36
C GLU A 192 7.01 6.37 -8.56
N LEU A 193 7.52 7.59 -8.73
CA LEU A 193 8.41 7.95 -9.84
C LEU A 193 9.90 7.76 -9.49
N ASN A 194 10.21 7.72 -8.19
CA ASN A 194 11.56 7.73 -7.66
C ASN A 194 11.87 6.43 -6.92
N ASP A 195 12.42 5.46 -7.64
CA ASP A 195 12.89 4.20 -7.07
C ASP A 195 14.13 4.42 -6.18
N LEU A 196 13.93 4.32 -4.87
CA LEU A 196 14.95 4.58 -3.86
C LEU A 196 16.11 3.58 -3.94
N LEU A 197 15.85 2.31 -4.32
CA LEU A 197 16.91 1.29 -4.48
C LEU A 197 17.82 1.60 -5.68
N LYS A 198 17.27 2.25 -6.71
CA LYS A 198 18.05 2.72 -7.85
C LYS A 198 18.90 3.94 -7.50
N LEU A 199 18.39 4.86 -6.68
CA LEU A 199 19.14 6.01 -6.20
C LEU A 199 20.33 5.60 -5.32
N MET A 200 20.17 4.58 -4.47
CA MET A 200 21.27 3.99 -3.70
C MET A 200 22.43 3.55 -4.59
N LYS A 201 22.13 2.75 -5.63
CA LYS A 201 23.14 2.20 -6.55
C LYS A 201 23.88 3.28 -7.35
N LYS A 202 23.24 4.40 -7.66
CA LYS A 202 23.85 5.51 -8.43
C LYS A 202 24.80 6.36 -7.58
N ASN A 203 24.47 6.55 -6.30
CA ASN A 203 25.21 7.41 -5.37
C ASN A 203 26.48 6.78 -4.79
N GLU A 204 26.75 5.51 -5.12
CA GLU A 204 28.05 4.84 -4.91
C GLU A 204 29.13 5.33 -5.89
N THR A 205 28.74 5.93 -7.03
CA THR A 205 29.68 6.27 -8.11
C THR A 205 30.04 7.76 -8.25
N GLU A 206 29.19 8.72 -7.87
CA GLU A 206 29.44 10.17 -7.95
C GLU A 206 28.56 10.91 -6.90
N GLY A 207 29.01 12.03 -6.31
CA GLY A 207 28.24 12.76 -5.29
C GLY A 207 28.28 14.28 -5.44
N THR A 208 27.11 14.92 -5.36
CA THR A 208 26.96 16.39 -5.32
C THR A 208 26.22 16.83 -4.03
N SER A 209 26.16 18.14 -3.74
CA SER A 209 25.71 18.67 -2.44
C SER A 209 24.18 18.72 -2.23
N ASP A 210 23.36 18.70 -3.29
CA ASP A 210 21.88 18.72 -3.18
C ASP A 210 21.30 17.38 -2.68
N ASP A 211 22.07 16.30 -2.75
CA ASP A 211 21.67 14.95 -2.36
C ASP A 211 21.43 14.80 -0.84
N ASN A 212 22.07 15.62 0.00
CA ASN A 212 22.07 15.43 1.45
C ASN A 212 20.71 15.74 2.10
N THR A 213 19.98 16.76 1.64
CA THR A 213 18.68 17.12 2.23
C THR A 213 17.61 16.05 1.97
N GLN A 214 17.65 15.42 0.78
CA GLN A 214 16.73 14.32 0.46
C GLN A 214 17.08 13.05 1.24
N LEU A 215 18.38 12.75 1.37
CA LEU A 215 18.85 11.63 2.18
C LEU A 215 18.50 11.81 3.67
N GLU A 216 18.52 13.03 4.21
CA GLU A 216 18.10 13.30 5.58
C GLU A 216 16.61 13.01 5.78
N LYS A 217 15.75 13.50 4.88
CA LYS A 217 14.30 13.23 4.93
C LYS A 217 13.98 11.74 4.80
N LEU A 218 14.73 11.04 3.94
CA LEU A 218 14.62 9.60 3.77
C LEU A 218 15.04 8.87 5.04
N ALA A 219 16.20 9.21 5.62
CA ALA A 219 16.67 8.63 6.88
C ALA A 219 15.65 8.82 8.01
N VAL A 220 15.10 10.04 8.18
CA VAL A 220 14.07 10.30 9.19
C VAL A 220 12.90 9.35 9.00
N GLY A 221 12.41 9.23 7.78
CA GLY A 221 11.26 8.38 7.51
C GLY A 221 11.49 6.91 7.71
N LEU A 222 12.67 6.42 7.31
CA LEU A 222 13.05 5.03 7.51
C LEU A 222 13.13 4.70 8.99
N VAL A 223 13.72 5.59 9.81
CA VAL A 223 13.78 5.43 11.27
C VAL A 223 12.38 5.45 11.89
N GLU A 224 11.53 6.38 11.48
CA GLU A 224 10.14 6.46 11.93
C GLU A 224 9.37 5.16 11.60
N THR A 225 9.57 4.62 10.40
CA THR A 225 8.86 3.42 9.93
C THR A 225 9.37 2.15 10.61
N LEU A 226 10.69 1.97 10.68
CA LEU A 226 11.31 0.74 11.20
C LEU A 226 11.25 0.65 12.72
N HIS A 227 11.39 1.78 13.40
CA HIS A 227 11.59 1.81 14.85
C HIS A 227 10.47 2.54 15.60
N GLY A 228 9.51 3.16 14.90
CA GLY A 228 8.44 3.94 15.53
C GLY A 228 8.93 5.22 16.22
N LEU A 229 10.16 5.67 15.93
CA LEU A 229 10.81 6.79 16.58
C LEU A 229 10.65 8.06 15.75
N LYS A 230 9.98 9.07 16.32
CA LYS A 230 9.93 10.42 15.72
C LYS A 230 11.28 11.10 15.92
N VAL A 231 12.00 11.32 14.83
CA VAL A 231 13.33 11.96 14.83
C VAL A 231 13.33 13.15 13.88
N SER A 232 13.97 14.25 14.28
CA SER A 232 14.22 15.39 13.41
C SER A 232 15.53 15.22 12.62
N PRO A 233 15.73 15.98 11.53
CA PRO A 233 17.02 16.00 10.83
C PRO A 233 18.19 16.41 11.74
N SER A 234 17.97 17.27 12.73
CA SER A 234 18.98 17.60 13.75
C SER A 234 19.29 16.41 14.65
N ASP A 235 18.28 15.64 15.08
CA ASP A 235 18.50 14.45 15.91
C ASP A 235 19.34 13.41 15.16
N LEU A 236 19.11 13.22 13.85
CA LEU A 236 19.94 12.35 13.03
C LEU A 236 21.39 12.81 12.94
N ARG A 237 21.64 14.13 12.77
CA ARG A 237 22.99 14.67 12.74
C ARG A 237 23.69 14.47 14.08
N ASP A 238 22.99 14.72 15.19
CA ASP A 238 23.51 14.50 16.54
C ASP A 238 23.83 13.01 16.77
N ILE A 239 22.95 12.10 16.32
CA ILE A 239 23.16 10.64 16.37
C ILE A 239 24.39 10.24 15.54
N MET A 240 24.56 10.80 14.34
CA MET A 240 25.72 10.52 13.47
C MET A 240 27.03 11.13 13.99
N GLU A 241 26.95 12.20 14.78
CA GLU A 241 28.11 12.87 15.39
C GLU A 241 28.55 12.24 16.71
N GLN A 242 27.64 11.57 17.43
CA GLN A 242 27.96 10.81 18.64
C GLN A 242 28.76 9.53 18.31
N LYS A 243 29.82 9.28 19.10
CA LYS A 243 30.65 8.07 18.97
C LYS A 243 29.92 6.87 19.57
N GLY A 244 29.11 6.18 18.76
CA GLY A 244 28.47 4.90 19.10
C GLY A 244 27.84 4.25 17.87
N THR A 245 27.68 2.93 17.87
CA THR A 245 26.96 2.21 16.81
C THR A 245 25.46 2.48 16.93
N PHE A 246 24.77 2.77 15.82
CA PHE A 246 23.32 3.07 15.77
C PHE A 246 22.45 2.07 16.58
N GLY A 247 22.84 0.79 16.63
CA GLY A 247 22.18 -0.25 17.42
C GLY A 247 22.24 -0.08 18.95
N SER A 248 23.24 0.61 19.51
CA SER A 248 23.34 0.85 20.96
C SER A 248 22.40 1.95 21.46
N LEU A 249 21.93 2.83 20.56
CA LEU A 249 20.95 3.88 20.87
C LEU A 249 19.50 3.37 20.81
N LEU A 250 19.26 2.26 20.10
CA LEU A 250 17.93 1.64 19.94
C LEU A 250 17.64 0.53 20.99
N GLY A 251 18.47 0.41 22.04
CA GLY A 251 18.23 -0.53 23.14
C GLY A 251 18.58 -1.99 22.86
N GLY A 252 19.34 -2.27 21.80
CA GLY A 252 19.85 -3.62 21.52
C GLY A 252 21.09 -3.95 22.35
N ASN A 253 21.02 -5.01 23.16
CA ASN A 253 22.18 -5.59 23.84
C ASN A 253 23.08 -6.34 22.82
N GLY A 254 23.85 -5.59 22.04
CA GLY A 254 24.92 -6.12 21.20
C GLY A 254 26.27 -5.66 21.71
N GLU A 255 27.04 -6.56 22.34
CA GLU A 255 28.47 -6.33 22.58
C GLU A 255 29.22 -6.46 21.24
N GLY A 256 29.79 -5.35 20.76
CA GLY A 256 30.53 -5.29 19.51
C GLY A 256 31.59 -4.19 19.52
N GLU A 257 32.76 -4.51 18.98
CA GLU A 257 34.06 -3.85 19.12
C GLU A 257 34.09 -2.32 18.90
N SER A 258 34.88 -1.65 19.74
CA SER A 258 35.19 -0.21 19.65
C SER A 258 36.07 0.11 18.43
N GLY A 259 35.46 0.20 17.25
CA GLY A 259 36.08 0.67 16.01
C GLY A 259 35.46 1.99 15.54
N SER A 260 36.20 3.09 15.68
CA SER A 260 35.80 4.44 15.27
C SER A 260 35.70 4.57 13.73
N LYS A 261 34.48 4.59 13.19
CA LYS A 261 34.17 5.19 11.88
C LYS A 261 32.92 6.06 12.01
N LYS A 262 33.03 7.36 11.72
CA LYS A 262 31.86 8.21 11.46
C LYS A 262 31.16 7.61 10.24
N SER A 263 29.98 7.03 10.41
CA SER A 263 29.15 6.62 9.28
C SER A 263 28.59 7.86 8.59
N SER A 264 28.79 7.98 7.29
CA SER A 264 28.15 9.01 6.47
C SER A 264 26.63 8.82 6.45
N LEU A 265 25.89 9.90 6.15
CA LEU A 265 24.42 9.84 6.00
C LEU A 265 23.99 8.81 4.95
N LYS A 266 24.81 8.66 3.90
CA LYS A 266 24.62 7.64 2.86
C LYS A 266 24.71 6.23 3.42
N GLU A 267 25.71 5.94 4.26
CA GLU A 267 25.86 4.61 4.90
C GLU A 267 24.70 4.31 5.87
N LEU A 268 24.21 5.32 6.60
CA LEU A 268 23.04 5.17 7.47
C LEU A 268 21.78 4.83 6.65
N VAL A 269 21.48 5.63 5.62
CA VAL A 269 20.34 5.39 4.72
C VAL A 269 20.45 4.01 4.08
N GLN A 270 21.64 3.60 3.64
CA GLN A 270 21.89 2.27 3.08
C GLN A 270 21.55 1.16 4.08
N GLY A 271 22.02 1.27 5.33
CA GLY A 271 21.73 0.29 6.38
C GLY A 271 20.24 0.17 6.69
N LEU A 272 19.55 1.31 6.82
CA LEU A 272 18.10 1.35 7.06
C LEU A 272 17.30 0.76 5.89
N LEU A 273 17.74 0.96 4.65
CA LEU A 273 17.10 0.38 3.47
C LEU A 273 17.27 -1.13 3.40
N VAL A 274 18.42 -1.65 3.83
CA VAL A 274 18.65 -3.10 3.99
C VAL A 274 17.77 -3.66 5.10
N GLU A 275 17.67 -2.98 6.24
CA GLU A 275 16.80 -3.40 7.34
C GLU A 275 15.32 -3.45 6.92
N LEU A 276 14.86 -2.42 6.22
CA LEU A 276 13.52 -2.37 5.67
C LEU A 276 13.27 -3.50 4.67
N LYS A 277 14.22 -3.77 3.78
CA LYS A 277 14.16 -4.90 2.86
C LYS A 277 14.06 -6.23 3.61
N ASN A 278 14.90 -6.46 4.63
CA ASN A 278 14.89 -7.69 5.41
C ASN A 278 13.55 -7.87 6.17
N HIS A 279 13.02 -6.80 6.77
CA HIS A 279 11.69 -6.80 7.38
C HIS A 279 10.61 -7.23 6.37
N TYR A 280 10.70 -6.72 5.15
CA TYR A 280 9.79 -7.07 4.06
C TYR A 280 9.95 -8.53 3.61
N GLU A 281 11.17 -9.02 3.43
CA GLU A 281 11.45 -10.42 3.07
C GLU A 281 10.98 -11.41 4.15
N ASP A 282 11.27 -11.14 5.42
CA ASP A 282 10.84 -11.97 6.54
C ASP A 282 9.31 -12.08 6.63
N ASN A 283 8.60 -10.97 6.41
CA ASN A 283 7.14 -10.96 6.40
C ASN A 283 6.56 -11.68 5.18
N LEU A 284 7.16 -11.51 4.00
CA LEU A 284 6.83 -12.27 2.80
C LEU A 284 6.99 -13.79 3.03
N GLU A 285 8.09 -14.22 3.66
CA GLU A 285 8.34 -15.63 3.97
C GLU A 285 7.37 -16.19 5.02
N LYS A 286 7.08 -15.45 6.10
CA LYS A 286 6.08 -15.86 7.11
C LYS A 286 4.71 -16.09 6.47
N ILE A 287 4.30 -15.18 5.58
CA ILE A 287 3.00 -15.31 4.90
C ILE A 287 3.05 -16.49 3.91
N LYS A 288 4.13 -16.67 3.15
CA LYS A 288 4.31 -17.81 2.24
C LYS A 288 4.36 -19.17 2.97
N GLY A 289 4.94 -19.22 4.16
CA GLY A 289 5.08 -20.40 5.01
C GLY A 289 3.87 -20.71 5.89
N SER A 290 2.93 -19.77 6.04
CA SER A 290 1.67 -20.03 6.73
C SER A 290 0.84 -21.06 5.95
N SER A 291 0.64 -22.23 6.55
CA SER A 291 0.14 -23.47 5.92
C SER A 291 -1.37 -23.47 5.60
N ASN A 292 -1.96 -22.29 5.34
CA ASN A 292 -3.37 -22.12 4.99
C ASN A 292 -3.56 -21.54 3.59
N LYS A 293 -2.60 -21.74 2.67
CA LYS A 293 -2.83 -21.43 1.27
C LYS A 293 -4.00 -22.29 0.75
N PRO A 294 -5.12 -21.69 0.30
CA PRO A 294 -6.17 -22.47 -0.32
C PRO A 294 -5.63 -23.10 -1.62
N ASP A 295 -6.13 -24.28 -1.98
CA ASP A 295 -5.64 -25.08 -3.12
C ASP A 295 -5.53 -24.33 -4.46
N TRP A 296 -6.26 -23.22 -4.64
CA TRP A 296 -6.18 -22.40 -5.85
C TRP A 296 -4.84 -21.66 -6.01
N CYS A 297 -4.07 -21.41 -4.94
CA CYS A 297 -2.71 -20.87 -5.05
C CYS A 297 -1.72 -21.88 -5.69
N ASN A 298 -2.02 -23.17 -5.60
CA ASN A 298 -1.23 -24.25 -6.23
C ASN A 298 -1.86 -24.76 -7.53
N ALA A 299 -3.01 -24.21 -7.93
CA ALA A 299 -3.62 -24.50 -9.22
C ALA A 299 -2.78 -23.85 -10.31
N SER A 300 -1.81 -24.62 -10.81
CA SER A 300 -1.36 -24.49 -12.19
C SER A 300 -2.60 -24.64 -13.06
N LEU A 301 -3.21 -23.52 -13.46
CA LEU A 301 -4.30 -23.53 -14.41
C LEU A 301 -3.75 -24.20 -15.68
N PRO A 302 -4.25 -25.40 -16.07
CA PRO A 302 -3.84 -26.01 -17.31
C PRO A 302 -4.58 -25.28 -18.43
N TYR A 303 -4.06 -24.13 -18.86
CA TYR A 303 -4.51 -23.50 -20.10
C TYR A 303 -3.63 -24.03 -21.24
N GLN A 304 -4.21 -24.96 -22.00
CA GLN A 304 -3.83 -25.28 -23.38
C GLN A 304 -4.15 -24.12 -24.31
#